data_AF-K6UYK2-F1
#
_entry.id   AF-K6UYK2-F1
#
_cell.length_a   1.000
_cell.length_b   1.000
_cell.length_c   1.000
_cell.angle_alpha   90.00
_cell.angle_beta   90.00
_cell.angle_gamma   90.00
#
_symmetry.space_group_name_H-M   'P 1'
#
loop_
_entity.id
_entity.type
_entity.pdbx_description
1 polymer ?
#
loop_
_entity_poly.entity_id
_entity_poly.type
_entity_poly.pdbx_seq_one_letter_code
_entity_poly.pdbx_strand_id
1 'polypeptide(L)'
;MNAFIKFMYIPRAHFNIYNEYLNAYRKKINRIPFYIRRTASDNLPVFLKYKNNKNLVVTVIRKIKGNKEVLKREIESICNSNVIEKTDCWLIKGNHKKKIKDYFKYIGY
;
A
#
# COMPACT_ATOMS: atom_id res chain seq x y z
N MET A 1 19.75 -7.49 34.11
CA MET A 1 19.05 -8.80 34.21
C MET A 1 18.36 -9.07 32.88
N ASN A 2 18.62 -10.25 32.30
CA ASN A 2 18.67 -10.57 30.86
C ASN A 2 17.34 -10.54 30.06
N ALA A 3 17.31 -9.81 28.95
CA ALA A 3 16.31 -9.98 27.88
C ALA A 3 16.30 -11.41 27.29
N PHE A 4 17.44 -12.11 27.38
CA PHE A 4 17.59 -13.52 27.03
C PHE A 4 16.71 -14.47 27.87
N ILE A 5 16.46 -14.16 29.15
CA ILE A 5 15.62 -15.01 30.01
C ILE A 5 14.14 -14.88 29.63
N LYS A 6 13.72 -13.70 29.14
CA LYS A 6 12.34 -13.47 28.70
C LYS A 6 11.99 -14.23 27.40
N PHE A 7 12.97 -14.47 26.54
CA PHE A 7 12.82 -15.26 25.31
C PHE A 7 12.65 -16.77 25.61
N MET A 8 13.27 -17.25 26.69
CA MET A 8 13.23 -18.66 27.11
C MET A 8 11.84 -19.11 27.64
N TYR A 9 11.01 -18.16 28.09
CA TYR A 9 9.69 -18.42 28.68
C TYR A 9 8.52 -18.00 27.77
N ILE A 10 8.73 -17.89 26.45
CA ILE A 10 7.60 -17.72 25.53
C ILE A 10 6.93 -19.09 25.37
N PRO A 11 5.67 -19.27 25.79
CA PRO A 11 4.99 -20.57 25.71
C PRO A 11 4.91 -21.04 24.25
N ARG A 12 5.10 -22.34 24.00
CA ARG A 12 4.98 -22.99 22.68
C ARG A 12 3.67 -22.60 21.94
N ALA A 13 2.60 -22.35 22.69
CA ALA A 13 1.31 -21.86 22.18
C ALA A 13 1.39 -20.45 21.55
N HIS A 14 2.19 -19.54 22.11
CA HIS A 14 2.38 -18.19 21.56
C HIS A 14 3.10 -18.23 20.21
N PHE A 15 4.09 -19.11 20.05
CA PHE A 15 4.71 -19.37 18.75
C PHE A 15 3.73 -19.97 17.74
N ASN A 16 2.85 -20.87 18.18
CA ASN A 16 1.85 -21.49 17.30
C ASN A 16 0.84 -20.45 16.76
N ILE A 17 0.29 -19.61 17.64
CA ILE A 17 -0.63 -18.52 17.27
C ILE A 17 0.06 -17.51 16.34
N TYR A 18 1.31 -17.14 16.64
CA TYR A 18 2.08 -16.24 15.79
C TYR A 18 2.32 -16.81 14.39
N ASN A 19 2.66 -18.08 14.29
CA ASN A 19 2.85 -18.75 13.00
C ASN A 19 1.53 -18.86 12.22
N GLU A 20 0.42 -19.16 12.89
CA GLU A 20 -0.91 -19.18 12.28
C GLU A 20 -1.30 -17.80 11.74
N TYR A 21 -1.09 -16.74 12.53
CA TYR A 21 -1.29 -15.35 12.11
C TYR A 21 -0.45 -15.01 10.87
N LEU A 22 0.84 -15.33 10.87
CA LEU A 22 1.72 -15.09 9.73
C LEU A 22 1.28 -15.86 8.48
N ASN A 23 0.83 -17.10 8.64
CA ASN A 23 0.34 -17.93 7.53
C ASN A 23 -0.95 -17.36 6.93
N ALA A 24 -1.90 -16.94 7.78
CA ALA A 24 -3.12 -16.28 7.35
C ALA A 24 -2.82 -14.96 6.62
N TYR A 25 -1.89 -14.16 7.15
CA TYR A 25 -1.44 -12.92 6.54
C TYR A 25 -0.77 -13.14 5.18
N ARG A 26 0.14 -14.12 5.08
CA ARG A 26 0.77 -14.51 3.81
C ARG A 26 -0.24 -15.00 2.79
N LYS A 27 -1.20 -15.83 3.21
CA LYS A 27 -2.28 -16.32 2.35
C LYS A 27 -3.17 -15.18 1.86
N LYS A 28 -3.43 -14.17 2.70
CA LYS A 28 -4.15 -12.95 2.32
C LYS A 28 -3.35 -12.13 1.30
N ILE A 29 -2.05 -11.89 1.52
CA ILE A 29 -1.18 -11.18 0.56
C ILE A 29 -1.14 -11.90 -0.79
N ASN A 30 -0.97 -13.23 -0.78
CA ASN A 30 -0.90 -14.03 -2.00
C ASN A 30 -2.20 -14.00 -2.81
N ARG A 31 -3.32 -13.56 -2.22
CA ARG A 31 -4.60 -13.34 -2.92
C ARG A 31 -4.72 -11.95 -3.54
N ILE A 32 -3.94 -10.96 -3.11
CA ILE A 32 -3.98 -9.62 -3.70
C ILE A 32 -3.28 -9.71 -5.07
N PRO A 33 -3.99 -9.40 -6.17
CA PRO A 33 -3.48 -9.65 -7.52
C PRO A 33 -2.40 -8.65 -7.96
N PHE A 34 -2.14 -7.62 -7.15
CA PHE A 34 -1.16 -6.57 -7.39
C PHE A 34 -0.20 -6.41 -6.20
N TYR A 35 0.89 -5.69 -6.42
CA TYR A 35 1.82 -5.29 -5.38
C TYR A 35 2.31 -3.86 -5.59
N ILE A 36 2.44 -3.10 -4.49
CA ILE A 36 2.91 -1.71 -4.47
C ILE A 36 4.27 -1.67 -3.79
N ARG A 37 5.35 -1.38 -4.54
CA ARG A 37 6.70 -1.23 -3.96
C ARG A 37 6.83 0.13 -3.26
N ARG A 38 7.39 0.13 -2.05
CA ARG A 38 7.85 1.34 -1.34
C ARG A 38 8.95 2.07 -2.14
N THR A 39 9.14 3.36 -1.86
CA THR A 39 10.26 4.13 -2.40
C THR A 39 11.58 3.71 -1.75
N ALA A 40 12.71 4.21 -2.25
CA ALA A 40 14.02 3.93 -1.64
C ALA A 40 14.08 4.43 -0.17
N SER A 41 13.37 5.51 0.15
CA SER A 41 13.20 6.04 1.50
C SER A 41 12.00 5.44 2.24
N ASP A 42 11.60 4.21 1.90
CA ASP A 42 10.51 3.44 2.53
C ASP A 42 9.11 4.10 2.58
N ASN A 43 8.86 5.07 1.69
CA ASN A 43 7.58 5.76 1.62
C ASN A 43 6.61 5.10 0.63
N LEU A 44 5.30 5.24 0.85
CA LEU A 44 4.30 4.90 -0.16
C LEU A 44 4.49 5.76 -1.42
N PRO A 45 4.41 5.17 -2.62
CA PRO A 45 4.73 5.84 -3.89
C PRO A 45 3.59 6.74 -4.40
N VAL A 46 3.05 7.60 -3.54
CA VAL A 46 1.93 8.52 -3.81
C VAL A 46 2.42 9.97 -3.68
N PHE A 47 2.39 10.70 -4.80
CA PHE A 47 2.96 12.04 -4.94
C PHE A 47 1.91 13.04 -5.43
N LEU A 48 2.16 14.33 -5.22
CA LEU A 48 1.42 15.40 -5.87
C LEU A 48 2.30 16.03 -6.95
N LYS A 49 1.71 16.30 -8.11
CA LYS A 49 2.33 17.06 -9.18
C LYS A 49 1.47 18.29 -9.46
N TYR A 50 2.07 19.46 -9.35
CA TYR A 50 1.44 20.73 -9.70
C TYR A 50 1.77 21.08 -11.15
N LYS A 51 0.80 21.63 -11.87
CA LYS A 51 0.89 22.10 -13.26
C LYS A 51 0.26 23.49 -13.38
N ASN A 52 0.48 24.15 -14.52
CA ASN A 52 -0.09 25.46 -14.86
C ASN A 52 0.07 26.48 -13.73
N ASN A 53 1.32 26.78 -13.39
CA ASN A 53 1.65 27.71 -12.31
C ASN A 53 0.93 27.40 -10.96
N LYS A 54 0.83 26.11 -10.60
CA LYS A 54 0.18 25.57 -9.39
C LYS A 54 -1.36 25.61 -9.36
N ASN A 55 -2.02 26.07 -10.42
CA ASN A 55 -3.49 26.06 -10.49
C ASN A 55 -4.08 24.66 -10.66
N LEU A 56 -3.29 23.70 -11.15
CA LEU A 56 -3.74 22.34 -11.36
C LEU A 56 -2.92 21.36 -10.53
N VAL A 57 -3.60 20.53 -9.74
CA VAL A 57 -3.00 19.47 -8.93
C VAL A 57 -3.40 18.10 -9.48
N VAL A 58 -2.41 17.22 -9.59
CA VAL A 58 -2.59 15.82 -9.99
C VAL A 58 -1.94 14.94 -8.94
N THR A 59 -2.66 13.91 -8.48
CA THR A 59 -2.09 12.85 -7.65
C THR A 59 -1.47 11.79 -8.56
N VAL A 60 -0.24 11.41 -8.26
CA VAL A 60 0.55 10.45 -9.04
C VAL A 60 0.85 9.24 -8.17
N ILE A 61 0.47 8.05 -8.64
CA ILE A 61 0.81 6.77 -8.00
C ILE A 61 1.84 6.05 -8.88
N ARG A 62 2.91 5.54 -8.28
CA ARG A 62 3.97 4.79 -8.99
C ARG A 62 4.15 3.40 -8.41
N LYS A 63 4.99 2.59 -9.06
CA LYS A 63 5.50 1.32 -8.54
C LYS A 63 4.43 0.25 -8.26
N ILE A 64 3.35 0.26 -9.03
CA ILE A 64 2.32 -0.78 -9.05
C ILE A 64 2.78 -1.89 -10.02
N LYS A 65 2.65 -3.15 -9.62
CA LYS A 65 2.95 -4.35 -10.44
C LYS A 65 1.84 -5.40 -10.24
N GLY A 66 1.76 -6.37 -11.15
CA GLY A 66 0.73 -7.42 -11.13
C GLY A 66 -0.57 -7.00 -11.85
N ASN A 67 -1.65 -7.74 -11.58
CA ASN A 67 -2.98 -7.42 -12.09
C ASN A 67 -3.60 -6.28 -11.26
N LYS A 68 -3.48 -5.08 -11.84
CA LYS A 68 -3.75 -3.78 -11.24
C LYS A 68 -5.19 -3.30 -11.48
N GLU A 69 -6.01 -4.06 -12.20
CA GLU A 69 -7.36 -3.62 -12.60
C GLU A 69 -8.32 -3.54 -11.41
N VAL A 70 -8.14 -4.42 -10.43
CA VAL A 70 -8.84 -4.35 -9.14
C VAL A 70 -8.48 -3.06 -8.40
N LEU A 71 -7.18 -2.79 -8.24
CA LEU A 71 -6.69 -1.58 -7.58
C LEU A 71 -7.19 -0.32 -8.29
N LYS A 72 -7.23 -0.34 -9.63
CA LYS A 72 -7.69 0.80 -10.43
C LYS A 72 -9.12 1.18 -10.07
N ARG A 73 -10.03 0.20 -10.08
CA ARG A 73 -11.46 0.40 -9.75
C ARG A 73 -11.64 0.90 -8.32
N GLU A 74 -10.88 0.36 -7.38
CA GLU A 74 -10.90 0.81 -5.98
C GLU A 74 -10.45 2.27 -5.84
N ILE A 75 -9.35 2.64 -6.49
CA ILE A 75 -8.85 4.02 -6.47
C ILE A 75 -9.83 4.98 -7.15
N GLU A 76 -10.45 4.59 -8.26
CA GLU A 76 -11.48 5.38 -8.94
C GLU A 76 -12.67 5.64 -8.00
N SER A 77 -13.13 4.61 -7.29
CA SER A 77 -14.20 4.71 -6.29
C SER A 77 -13.81 5.59 -5.08
N ILE A 78 -12.63 5.39 -4.49
CA ILE A 78 -12.15 6.18 -3.35
C ILE A 78 -11.98 7.67 -3.70
N CYS A 79 -11.55 7.95 -4.92
CA CYS A 79 -11.26 9.31 -5.37
C CYS A 79 -12.45 10.00 -6.02
N ASN A 80 -13.51 9.27 -6.40
CA ASN A 80 -14.57 9.74 -7.29
C ASN A 80 -13.99 10.42 -8.55
N SER A 81 -12.91 9.84 -9.10
CA SER A 81 -12.17 10.39 -10.24
C SER A 81 -11.51 9.27 -11.02
N ASN A 82 -11.51 9.41 -12.34
CA ASN A 82 -10.89 8.45 -13.25
C ASN A 82 -9.38 8.35 -13.04
N VAL A 83 -8.86 7.13 -13.16
CA VAL A 83 -7.43 6.83 -13.13
C VAL A 83 -6.91 6.76 -14.56
N ILE A 84 -6.04 7.71 -14.91
CA ILE A 84 -5.34 7.70 -16.20
C ILE A 84 -4.05 6.92 -16.04
N GLU A 85 -3.95 5.80 -16.72
CA GLU A 85 -2.75 4.99 -16.74
C GLU A 85 -1.72 5.50 -17.75
N LYS A 86 -0.46 5.55 -17.32
CA LYS A 86 0.74 5.76 -18.12
C LYS A 86 1.72 4.61 -17.86
N THR A 87 2.76 4.50 -18.69
CA THR A 87 3.72 3.39 -18.67
C THR A 87 4.21 3.01 -17.26
N ASP A 88 4.55 3.99 -16.43
CA ASP A 88 5.13 3.75 -15.08
C ASP A 88 4.30 4.32 -13.92
N CYS A 89 3.18 4.97 -14.21
CA CYS A 89 2.42 5.69 -13.20
C CYS A 89 0.96 5.86 -13.54
N TRP A 90 0.16 6.07 -12.50
CA TRP A 90 -1.23 6.44 -12.59
C TRP A 90 -1.40 7.90 -12.20
N LEU A 91 -2.26 8.59 -12.92
CA LEU A 91 -2.57 9.99 -12.73
C LEU A 91 -4.06 10.13 -12.37
N ILE A 92 -4.32 10.84 -11.27
CA ILE A 92 -5.67 11.17 -10.80
C ILE A 92 -5.74 12.69 -10.68
N LYS A 93 -6.76 13.30 -11.30
CA LYS A 93 -6.98 14.75 -11.20
C LYS A 93 -7.38 15.09 -9.75
N GLY A 94 -6.78 16.12 -9.16
CA GLY A 94 -7.08 16.54 -7.79
C GLY A 94 -6.04 16.08 -6.76
N ASN A 95 -6.20 16.56 -5.53
CA ASN A 95 -5.37 16.18 -4.38
C ASN A 95 -6.03 15.05 -3.60
N HIS A 96 -5.59 13.83 -3.86
CA HIS A 96 -6.07 12.59 -3.24
C HIS A 96 -4.98 11.88 -2.42
N LYS A 97 -3.82 12.52 -2.23
CA LYS A 97 -2.64 11.90 -1.62
C LYS A 97 -2.93 11.27 -0.27
N LYS A 98 -3.65 11.97 0.61
CA LYS A 98 -4.00 11.47 1.95
C LYS A 98 -4.90 10.23 1.86
N LYS A 99 -6.04 10.34 1.16
CA LYS A 99 -7.00 9.24 0.96
C LYS A 99 -6.34 7.97 0.43
N ILE A 100 -5.50 8.10 -0.60
CA ILE A 100 -4.83 6.97 -1.22
C ILE A 100 -3.77 6.36 -0.27
N LYS A 101 -3.01 7.19 0.46
CA LYS A 101 -2.03 6.67 1.45
C LYS A 101 -2.73 5.94 2.60
N ASP A 102 -3.85 6.47 3.08
CA ASP A 102 -4.63 5.84 4.15
C ASP A 102 -5.22 4.50 3.68
N TYR A 103 -5.72 4.45 2.44
CA TYR A 103 -6.17 3.20 1.82
C TYR A 103 -5.05 2.17 1.69
N PHE A 104 -3.89 2.56 1.16
CA PHE A 104 -2.74 1.64 1.01
C PHE A 104 -2.31 1.06 2.36
N LYS A 105 -2.25 1.87 3.41
CA LYS A 105 -1.99 1.37 4.77
C LYS A 105 -3.04 0.37 5.24
N TYR A 106 -4.32 0.68 5.00
CA TYR A 106 -5.44 -0.17 5.39
C TYR A 106 -5.36 -1.57 4.75
N ILE A 107 -4.99 -1.65 3.46
CA ILE A 107 -4.82 -2.93 2.76
C ILE A 107 -3.45 -3.60 3.01
N GLY A 108 -2.60 -3.01 3.85
CA GLY A 108 -1.33 -3.61 4.30
C GLY A 108 -0.08 -3.20 3.53
N TYR A 109 -0.12 -2.11 2.75
CA TYR A 109 1.03 -1.58 2.02
C TYR A 109 1.80 -0.50 2.74
#